data_AF-A0A943P867-F1
#
_entry.id   AF-A0A943P867-F1
#
_cell.length_a   1.000
_cell.length_b   1.000
_cell.length_c   1.000
_cell.angle_alpha   90.00
_cell.angle_beta   90.00
_cell.angle_gamma   90.00
#
_symmetry.space_group_name_H-M   'P 1'
#
loop_
_entity.id
_entity.type
_entity.pdbx_description
1 polymer ?
#
loop_
_entity_poly.entity_id
_entity_poly.type
_entity_poly.pdbx_seq_one_letter_code
_entity_poly.pdbx_strand_id
1 'polypeptide(L)'
;MGIIMKKANRNKTLKLAFIGIMCALTTVVTWVLPIPMPATEGYINFGDAVIFLTALFAGPVPAMVVGGIGSMLADVIGGYMHWAGFTLLIKGLEGLICGLIAKKLNKKDKFYIDILGLVAAGVWMVVGYYFAGAILYGWAGSLESLPGNCIQGGVSIVVAYMLYAILKRMYAVQGFIERLNEPMFVKKHDEATDDNEQPESIVDTGNTDENNAEQPDAKSDNPSDK
;
A
#
# COMPACT_ATOMS: atom_id res chain seq x y z
N MET A 1 -29.19 23.02 -10.37
CA MET A 1 -28.49 22.90 -9.07
C MET A 1 -27.74 21.56 -9.07
N GLY A 2 -26.45 21.56 -9.44
CA GLY A 2 -25.66 20.33 -9.55
C GLY A 2 -25.23 19.85 -8.16
N ILE A 3 -25.49 18.58 -7.84
CA ILE A 3 -24.97 17.94 -6.63
C ILE A 3 -23.47 17.75 -6.83
N ILE A 4 -22.65 18.58 -6.19
CA ILE A 4 -21.21 18.35 -6.10
C ILE A 4 -21.01 17.17 -5.14
N MET A 5 -20.96 15.95 -5.69
CA MET A 5 -20.49 14.79 -4.96
C MET A 5 -19.00 14.98 -4.67
N LYS A 6 -18.69 15.37 -3.42
CA LYS A 6 -17.33 15.44 -2.88
C LYS A 6 -16.65 14.10 -3.18
N LYS A 7 -15.68 14.07 -4.11
CA LYS A 7 -14.91 12.87 -4.45
C LYS A 7 -14.24 12.38 -3.17
N ALA A 8 -14.86 11.41 -2.50
CA ALA A 8 -14.29 10.77 -1.33
C ALA A 8 -12.89 10.28 -1.72
N ASN A 9 -11.94 10.45 -0.79
CA ASN A 9 -10.52 10.25 -1.01
C ASN A 9 -10.21 8.73 -1.17
N ARG A 10 -10.70 8.14 -2.27
CA ARG A 10 -10.83 6.69 -2.53
C ARG A 10 -9.54 5.92 -2.26
N ASN A 11 -8.40 6.54 -2.57
CA ASN A 11 -7.08 5.95 -2.39
C ASN A 11 -6.66 5.89 -0.90
N LYS A 12 -7.11 6.84 -0.06
CA LYS A 12 -6.93 6.75 1.41
C LYS A 12 -7.72 5.61 2.00
N THR A 13 -9.00 5.50 1.64
CA THR A 13 -9.87 4.42 2.10
C THR A 13 -9.31 3.06 1.68
N LEU A 14 -8.84 2.95 0.44
CA LEU A 14 -8.21 1.74 -0.08
C LEU A 14 -6.92 1.39 0.68
N LYS A 15 -6.06 2.38 0.96
CA LYS A 15 -4.83 2.16 1.72
C LYS A 15 -5.10 1.73 3.16
N LEU A 16 -6.10 2.33 3.81
CA LEU A 16 -6.51 1.96 5.16
C LEU A 16 -7.10 0.53 5.18
N ALA A 17 -7.95 0.19 4.21
CA ALA A 17 -8.49 -1.15 4.06
C ALA A 17 -7.38 -2.19 3.83
N PHE A 18 -6.40 -1.87 2.98
CA PHE A 18 -5.22 -2.71 2.75
C PHE A 18 -4.44 -2.94 4.05
N ILE A 19 -4.16 -1.88 4.81
CA ILE A 19 -3.48 -2.02 6.12
C ILE A 19 -4.28 -2.94 7.04
N GLY A 20 -5.61 -2.75 7.15
CA GLY A 20 -6.46 -3.58 8.01
C GLY A 20 -6.43 -5.06 7.61
N ILE A 21 -6.52 -5.35 6.32
CA ILE A 21 -6.44 -6.72 5.78
C ILE A 21 -5.06 -7.33 6.07
N MET A 22 -3.98 -6.58 5.83
CA MET A 22 -2.62 -7.05 6.07
C MET A 22 -2.33 -7.24 7.56
N CYS A 23 -2.88 -6.40 8.45
CA CYS A 23 -2.85 -6.63 9.89
C CYS A 23 -3.52 -7.96 10.25
N ALA A 24 -4.76 -8.17 9.78
CA ALA A 24 -5.50 -9.40 10.05
C ALA A 24 -4.76 -10.64 9.51
N LEU A 25 -4.21 -10.55 8.30
CA LEU A 25 -3.41 -11.63 7.71
C LEU A 25 -2.15 -11.89 8.54
N THR A 26 -1.43 -10.85 8.97
CA THR A 26 -0.26 -10.98 9.85
C THR A 26 -0.66 -11.66 11.13
N THR A 27 -1.74 -11.23 11.80
CA THR A 27 -2.24 -11.85 13.03
C THR A 27 -2.56 -13.33 12.84
N VAL A 28 -3.33 -13.68 11.81
CA VAL A 28 -3.75 -15.07 11.55
C VAL A 28 -2.55 -15.96 11.25
N VAL A 29 -1.63 -15.52 10.38
CA VAL A 29 -0.42 -16.29 10.04
C VAL A 29 0.48 -16.45 11.27
N THR A 30 0.58 -15.42 12.11
CA THR A 30 1.41 -15.42 13.32
C THR A 30 0.84 -16.36 14.40
N TRP A 31 -0.47 -16.44 14.52
CA TRP A 31 -1.15 -17.23 15.56
C TRP A 31 -1.43 -18.68 15.15
N VAL A 32 -1.87 -18.91 13.90
CA VAL A 32 -2.38 -20.22 13.45
C VAL A 32 -1.29 -21.15 12.92
N LEU A 33 -0.18 -20.61 12.42
CA LEU A 33 0.86 -21.39 11.73
C LEU A 33 2.25 -21.39 12.42
N PRO A 34 2.35 -21.60 13.74
CA PRO A 34 3.65 -21.87 14.33
C PRO A 34 4.10 -23.28 13.90
N ILE A 35 4.98 -23.38 12.91
CA ILE A 35 5.55 -24.69 12.52
C ILE A 35 6.65 -25.02 13.53
N PRO A 36 6.49 -26.08 14.35
CA PRO A 36 7.53 -26.48 15.29
C PRO A 36 8.74 -26.97 14.50
N MET A 37 9.91 -26.45 14.84
CA MET A 37 11.16 -26.88 14.22
C MET A 37 11.69 -28.09 15.00
N PRO A 38 11.83 -29.30 14.41
CA PRO A 38 12.30 -30.47 15.14
C PRO A 38 13.75 -30.33 15.66
N ALA A 39 14.53 -29.43 15.05
CA ALA A 39 15.95 -29.22 15.34
C ALA A 39 16.23 -28.10 16.36
N THR A 40 15.23 -27.28 16.67
CA THR A 40 15.33 -26.16 17.62
C THR A 40 14.01 -26.08 18.34
N GLU A 41 13.95 -26.03 19.68
CA GLU A 41 12.68 -25.94 20.44
C GLU A 41 11.81 -24.68 20.14
N GLY A 42 12.14 -23.92 19.10
CA GLY A 42 11.38 -22.79 18.59
C GLY A 42 10.38 -23.11 17.47
N TYR A 43 9.65 -22.07 17.07
CA TYR A 43 8.64 -22.09 16.03
C TYR A 43 9.04 -21.13 14.90
N ILE A 44 8.68 -21.45 13.65
CA ILE A 44 8.78 -20.49 12.54
C ILE A 44 7.49 -19.68 12.47
N ASN A 45 7.61 -18.35 12.55
CA ASN A 45 6.51 -17.43 12.32
C ASN A 45 6.57 -16.81 10.91
N PHE A 46 5.58 -17.11 10.06
CA PHE A 46 5.51 -16.56 8.71
C PHE A 46 4.92 -15.14 8.64
N GLY A 47 4.53 -14.55 9.77
CA GLY A 47 3.99 -13.18 9.83
C GLY A 47 4.94 -12.15 9.22
N ASP A 48 6.25 -12.35 9.36
CA ASP A 48 7.28 -11.41 8.87
C ASP A 48 7.27 -11.29 7.36
N ALA A 49 6.92 -12.37 6.65
CA ALA A 49 6.79 -12.32 5.21
C ALA A 49 5.67 -11.34 4.78
N VAL A 50 4.59 -11.26 5.56
CA VAL A 50 3.47 -10.33 5.32
C VAL A 50 3.90 -8.88 5.59
N ILE A 51 4.68 -8.66 6.65
CA ILE A 51 5.25 -7.34 7.00
C ILE A 51 6.17 -6.86 5.89
N PHE A 52 7.12 -7.69 5.45
CA PHE A 52 8.05 -7.40 4.36
C PHE A 52 7.33 -7.15 3.04
N LEU A 53 6.33 -7.96 2.71
CA LEU A 53 5.52 -7.75 1.51
C LEU A 53 4.78 -6.40 1.55
N THR A 54 4.23 -6.05 2.71
CA THR A 54 3.61 -4.73 2.94
C THR A 54 4.63 -3.60 2.76
N ALA A 55 5.85 -3.75 3.26
CA ALA A 55 6.91 -2.76 3.11
C ALA A 55 7.29 -2.53 1.65
N LEU A 56 7.44 -3.60 0.87
CA LEU A 56 7.79 -3.55 -0.55
C LEU A 56 6.67 -2.90 -1.40
N PHE A 57 5.40 -3.13 -1.06
CA PHE A 57 4.28 -2.57 -1.81
C PHE A 57 3.86 -1.17 -1.37
N ALA A 58 3.65 -0.96 -0.06
CA ALA A 58 2.97 0.21 0.49
C ALA A 58 3.90 1.13 1.30
N GLY A 59 5.14 0.71 1.55
CA GLY A 59 6.18 1.53 2.16
C GLY A 59 6.18 1.55 3.69
N PRO A 60 6.88 2.52 4.30
CA PRO A 60 7.29 2.47 5.72
C PRO A 60 6.12 2.51 6.71
N VAL A 61 5.21 3.47 6.56
CA VAL A 61 4.13 3.68 7.53
C VAL A 61 3.12 2.52 7.54
N PRO A 62 2.62 2.03 6.37
CA PRO A 62 1.76 0.85 6.35
C PRO A 62 2.43 -0.38 6.95
N ALA A 63 3.69 -0.65 6.61
CA ALA A 63 4.42 -1.81 7.14
C ALA A 63 4.67 -1.73 8.64
N MET A 64 4.95 -0.53 9.17
CA MET A 64 5.07 -0.30 10.61
C MET A 64 3.77 -0.64 11.36
N VAL A 65 2.63 -0.20 10.82
CA VAL A 65 1.33 -0.49 11.43
C VAL A 65 0.99 -1.97 11.32
N VAL A 66 1.20 -2.58 10.15
CA VAL A 66 0.94 -3.99 9.90
C VAL A 66 1.79 -4.89 10.79
N GLY A 67 3.10 -4.63 10.87
CA GLY A 67 3.99 -5.40 11.73
C GLY A 67 3.68 -5.19 13.20
N GLY A 68 3.61 -3.95 13.65
CA GLY A 68 3.36 -3.66 15.06
C GLY A 68 2.01 -4.18 15.54
N ILE A 69 0.91 -3.70 14.96
CA ILE A 69 -0.44 -4.03 15.43
C ILE A 69 -0.79 -5.48 15.08
N GLY A 70 -0.50 -5.93 13.86
CA GLY A 70 -0.82 -7.28 13.42
C GLY A 70 -0.14 -8.34 14.29
N SER A 71 1.15 -8.20 14.58
CA SER A 71 1.86 -9.16 15.42
C SER A 71 1.52 -9.02 16.91
N MET A 72 1.35 -7.80 17.43
CA MET A 72 0.92 -7.60 18.82
C MET A 72 -0.44 -8.26 19.09
N LEU A 73 -1.39 -8.17 18.15
CA LEU A 73 -2.69 -8.83 18.29
C LEU A 73 -2.55 -10.36 18.36
N ALA A 74 -1.59 -10.95 17.66
CA ALA A 74 -1.34 -12.38 17.76
C ALA A 74 -0.85 -12.78 19.14
N ASP A 75 -0.02 -11.97 19.79
CA ASP A 75 0.42 -12.22 21.18
C ASP A 75 -0.75 -12.12 22.16
N VAL A 76 -1.60 -11.10 22.01
CA VAL A 76 -2.77 -10.90 22.87
C VAL A 76 -3.75 -12.07 22.73
N ILE A 77 -4.05 -12.48 21.49
CA ILE A 77 -4.97 -13.60 21.21
C ILE A 77 -4.36 -14.94 21.61
N GLY A 78 -3.04 -15.11 21.42
CA GLY A 78 -2.29 -16.32 21.73
C GLY A 78 -1.98 -16.52 23.21
N GLY A 79 -2.32 -15.56 24.08
CA GLY A 79 -2.08 -15.64 25.52
C GLY A 79 -0.68 -15.19 25.98
N TYR A 80 0.12 -14.60 25.09
CA TYR A 80 1.47 -14.07 25.35
C TYR A 80 1.45 -12.56 25.62
N MET A 81 0.50 -12.07 26.40
CA MET A 81 0.25 -10.63 26.57
C MET A 81 1.47 -9.84 27.11
N HIS A 82 2.36 -10.47 27.88
CA HIS A 82 3.61 -9.85 28.35
C HIS A 82 4.59 -9.55 27.22
N TRP A 83 4.51 -10.25 26.08
CA TRP A 83 5.29 -9.97 24.88
C TRP A 83 4.70 -8.86 24.00
N ALA A 84 3.39 -8.62 24.09
CA ALA A 84 2.65 -7.74 23.18
C ALA A 84 3.29 -6.36 23.00
N GLY A 85 3.71 -5.70 24.10
CA GLY A 85 4.36 -4.39 24.04
C GLY A 85 5.72 -4.41 23.34
N PHE A 86 6.52 -5.46 23.57
CA PHE A 86 7.81 -5.64 22.90
C PHE A 86 7.61 -5.95 21.42
N THR A 87 6.70 -6.86 21.08
CA THR A 87 6.37 -7.23 19.70
C THR A 87 5.87 -6.02 18.91
N LEU A 88 4.98 -5.19 19.48
CA LEU A 88 4.52 -3.96 18.86
C LEU A 88 5.69 -3.08 18.41
N LEU A 89 6.69 -2.88 19.29
CA LEU A 89 7.85 -2.06 19.01
C LEU A 89 8.79 -2.74 18.00
N ILE A 90 9.15 -4.01 18.23
CA ILE A 90 10.11 -4.74 17.42
C ILE A 90 9.58 -4.90 15.99
N LYS A 91 8.36 -5.43 15.83
CA LYS A 91 7.71 -5.66 14.53
C LYS A 91 7.31 -4.38 13.84
N GLY A 92 6.89 -3.37 14.60
CA GLY A 92 6.63 -2.04 14.05
C GLY A 92 7.87 -1.42 13.43
N LEU A 93 8.99 -1.45 14.16
CA LEU A 93 10.27 -0.94 13.66
C LEU A 93 10.86 -1.82 12.55
N GLU A 94 10.67 -3.13 12.58
CA GLU A 94 11.02 -4.05 11.49
C GLU A 94 10.37 -3.62 10.17
N GLY A 95 9.03 -3.45 10.17
CA GLY A 95 8.30 -2.97 9.01
C GLY A 95 8.71 -1.57 8.57
N LEU A 96 8.96 -0.67 9.54
CA LEU A 96 9.42 0.69 9.27
C LEU A 96 10.78 0.71 8.56
N ILE A 97 11.77 -0.02 9.09
CA ILE A 97 13.13 -0.12 8.54
C ILE A 97 13.08 -0.68 7.12
N CYS A 98 12.37 -1.79 6.94
CA CYS A 98 12.22 -2.41 5.62
C CYS A 98 11.60 -1.43 4.62
N GLY A 99 10.50 -0.77 4.98
CA GLY A 99 9.80 0.15 4.08
C GLY A 99 10.59 1.43 3.81
N LEU A 100 11.40 1.92 4.74
CA LEU A 100 12.29 3.05 4.51
C LEU A 100 13.35 2.69 3.46
N ILE A 101 14.02 1.56 3.61
CA ILE A 101 15.12 1.17 2.71
C ILE A 101 14.59 0.67 1.37
N ALA A 102 13.75 -0.36 1.39
CA ALA A 102 13.30 -1.07 0.20
C ALA A 102 12.28 -0.27 -0.64
N LYS A 103 11.55 0.69 -0.05
CA LYS A 103 10.58 1.49 -0.80
C LYS A 103 10.95 2.96 -0.91
N LYS A 104 11.22 3.63 0.22
CA LYS A 104 11.43 5.09 0.23
C LYS A 104 12.80 5.49 -0.35
N LEU A 105 13.85 4.74 -0.03
CA LEU A 105 15.21 4.98 -0.55
C LEU A 105 15.43 4.31 -1.91
N ASN A 106 14.72 3.24 -2.23
CA ASN A 106 14.85 2.51 -3.50
C ASN A 106 14.10 3.18 -4.68
N LYS A 107 14.45 4.43 -5.02
CA LYS A 107 13.78 5.18 -6.09
C LYS A 107 13.90 4.57 -7.49
N LYS A 108 14.86 3.65 -7.69
CA LYS A 108 15.18 3.02 -8.98
C LYS A 108 14.77 1.54 -9.04
N ASP A 109 13.97 1.06 -8.07
CA ASP A 109 13.50 -0.34 -7.97
C ASP A 109 14.65 -1.37 -8.14
N LYS A 110 15.76 -1.11 -7.45
CA LYS A 110 16.97 -1.93 -7.53
C LYS A 110 16.87 -3.10 -6.55
N PHE A 111 16.96 -4.31 -7.08
CA PHE A 111 16.93 -5.55 -6.31
C PHE A 111 17.80 -5.54 -5.04
N TYR A 112 19.06 -5.13 -5.15
CA TYR A 112 19.99 -5.18 -4.02
C TYR A 112 19.61 -4.22 -2.88
N ILE A 113 18.84 -3.16 -3.16
CA ILE A 113 18.33 -2.24 -2.12
C ILE A 113 17.12 -2.87 -1.41
N ASP A 114 16.27 -3.61 -2.14
CA ASP A 114 15.19 -4.39 -1.52
C ASP A 114 15.75 -5.41 -0.54
N ILE A 115 16.73 -6.20 -0.99
CA ILE A 115 17.41 -7.19 -0.15
C ILE A 115 18.10 -6.53 1.05
N LEU A 116 18.75 -5.38 0.87
CA LEU A 116 19.34 -4.64 1.99
C LEU A 116 18.28 -4.24 3.03
N GLY A 117 17.11 -3.77 2.58
CA GLY A 117 16.02 -3.39 3.48
C GLY A 117 15.45 -4.58 4.24
N LEU A 118 15.25 -5.69 3.55
CA LEU A 118 14.80 -6.97 4.11
C LEU A 118 15.78 -7.51 5.16
N VAL A 119 17.07 -7.55 4.84
CA VAL A 119 18.12 -8.04 5.75
C VAL A 119 18.27 -7.09 6.96
N ALA A 120 18.29 -5.77 6.74
CA ALA A 120 18.40 -4.82 7.84
C ALA A 120 17.22 -4.93 8.83
N ALA A 121 16.01 -5.12 8.31
CA ALA A 121 14.82 -5.35 9.12
C ALA A 121 14.87 -6.70 9.86
N GLY A 122 15.29 -7.77 9.20
CA GLY A 122 15.47 -9.08 9.83
C GLY A 122 16.53 -9.07 10.94
N VAL A 123 17.66 -8.37 10.74
CA VAL A 123 18.68 -8.19 11.79
C VAL A 123 18.10 -7.43 12.97
N TRP A 124 17.36 -6.34 12.73
CA TRP A 124 16.68 -5.61 13.80
C TRP A 124 15.73 -6.51 14.58
N MET A 125 14.95 -7.34 13.89
CA MET A 125 14.02 -8.28 14.51
C MET A 125 14.76 -9.25 15.45
N VAL A 126 15.81 -9.92 14.95
CA VAL A 126 16.62 -10.87 15.74
C VAL A 126 17.20 -10.19 16.99
N VAL A 127 17.78 -9.01 16.82
CA VAL A 127 18.36 -8.23 17.92
C VAL A 127 17.27 -7.79 18.91
N GLY A 128 16.15 -7.29 18.42
CA GLY A 128 15.03 -6.82 19.24
C GLY A 128 14.45 -7.92 20.13
N TYR A 129 14.21 -9.11 19.57
CA TYR A 129 13.71 -10.24 20.35
C TYR A 129 14.74 -10.77 21.35
N TYR A 130 16.03 -10.71 21.03
CA TYR A 130 17.08 -11.04 21.99
C TYR A 130 17.09 -10.06 23.18
N PHE A 131 17.01 -8.75 22.95
CA PHE A 131 16.96 -7.79 24.06
C PHE A 131 15.68 -7.90 24.88
N ALA A 132 14.52 -8.08 24.24
CA ALA A 132 13.26 -8.27 24.94
C ALA A 132 13.26 -9.57 25.77
N GLY A 133 13.77 -10.66 25.20
CA GLY A 133 13.94 -11.93 25.91
C GLY A 133 14.93 -11.80 27.07
N ALA A 134 16.01 -11.03 26.92
CA ALA A 134 16.96 -10.78 28.00
C ALA A 134 16.32 -10.02 29.18
N ILE A 135 15.40 -9.09 28.90
CA ILE A 135 14.64 -8.37 29.93
C ILE A 135 13.66 -9.31 30.66
N LEU A 136 12.98 -10.21 29.93
CA LEU A 136 11.94 -11.08 30.48
C LEU A 136 12.50 -12.32 31.20
N TYR A 137 13.55 -12.92 30.64
CA TYR A 137 14.04 -14.26 31.00
C TYR A 137 15.54 -14.30 31.30
N GLY A 138 16.24 -13.17 31.20
CA GLY A 138 17.68 -13.06 31.42
C GLY A 138 18.52 -13.30 30.17
N TRP A 139 19.73 -12.73 30.17
CA TRP A 139 20.66 -12.73 29.02
C TRP A 139 21.01 -14.12 28.50
N ALA A 140 21.23 -15.09 29.41
CA ALA A 140 21.58 -16.45 29.05
C ALA A 140 20.41 -17.19 28.39
N GLY A 141 19.21 -17.10 28.99
CA GLY A 141 18.01 -17.74 28.45
C GLY A 141 17.59 -17.18 27.09
N SER A 142 17.87 -15.90 26.82
CA SER A 142 17.51 -15.29 25.54
C SER A 142 18.36 -15.76 24.36
N LEU A 143 19.54 -16.33 24.58
CA LEU A 143 20.41 -16.85 23.51
C LEU A 143 19.73 -17.96 22.70
N GLU A 144 18.83 -18.71 23.33
CA GLU A 144 18.08 -19.80 22.68
C GLU A 144 17.17 -19.30 21.55
N SER A 145 16.75 -18.02 21.61
CA SER A 145 15.90 -17.42 20.57
C SER A 145 16.65 -17.06 19.28
N LEU A 146 17.98 -16.88 19.34
CA LEU A 146 18.76 -16.37 18.20
C LEU A 146 18.71 -17.30 16.97
N PRO A 147 18.98 -18.62 17.09
CA PRO A 147 18.94 -19.50 15.91
C PRO A 147 17.55 -19.53 15.26
N GLY A 148 16.49 -19.62 16.09
CA GLY A 148 15.11 -19.64 15.62
C GLY A 148 14.74 -18.36 14.88
N ASN A 149 15.06 -17.20 15.45
CA ASN A 149 14.78 -15.91 14.84
C ASN A 149 15.59 -15.68 13.54
N CYS A 150 16.84 -16.14 13.48
CA CYS A 150 17.64 -16.08 12.26
C CYS A 150 17.02 -16.92 11.13
N ILE A 151 16.58 -18.14 11.42
CA ILE A 151 15.92 -19.01 10.45
C ILE A 151 14.60 -18.40 10.00
N GLN A 152 13.77 -17.94 10.95
CA GLN A 152 12.49 -17.29 10.67
C GLN A 152 12.67 -16.07 9.77
N GLY A 153 13.60 -15.17 10.11
CA GLY A 153 13.91 -13.99 9.31
C GLY A 153 14.37 -14.39 7.90
N GLY A 154 15.30 -15.33 7.78
CA GLY A 154 15.81 -15.80 6.49
C GLY A 154 14.72 -16.39 5.58
N VAL A 155 13.89 -17.29 6.11
CA VAL A 155 12.77 -17.89 5.37
C VAL A 155 11.76 -16.82 4.96
N SER A 156 11.40 -15.92 5.86
CA SER A 156 10.46 -14.83 5.58
C SER A 156 10.95 -13.88 4.50
N ILE A 157 12.25 -13.57 4.46
CA ILE A 157 12.85 -12.77 3.38
C ILE A 157 12.69 -13.46 2.03
N VAL A 158 13.01 -14.76 1.94
CA VAL A 158 12.90 -15.53 0.70
C VAL A 158 11.45 -15.58 0.23
N VAL A 159 10.52 -15.93 1.12
CA VAL A 159 9.09 -16.04 0.80
C VAL A 159 8.52 -14.68 0.37
N ALA A 160 8.77 -13.62 1.14
CA ALA A 160 8.27 -12.29 0.83
C ALA A 160 8.78 -11.78 -0.51
N TYR A 161 10.10 -11.90 -0.77
CA TYR A 161 10.68 -11.39 -2.00
C TYR A 161 10.23 -12.21 -3.22
N MET A 162 10.11 -13.53 -3.09
CA MET A 162 9.56 -14.38 -4.15
C MET A 162 8.13 -13.99 -4.51
N LEU A 163 7.26 -13.83 -3.51
CA LEU A 163 5.88 -13.37 -3.71
C LEU A 163 5.83 -11.98 -4.32
N TYR A 164 6.65 -11.05 -3.82
CA TYR A 164 6.78 -9.70 -4.37
C TYR A 164 7.18 -9.71 -5.85
N ALA A 165 8.21 -10.50 -6.21
CA ALA A 165 8.73 -10.59 -7.58
C ALA A 165 7.70 -11.19 -8.56
N ILE A 166 6.84 -12.10 -8.10
CA ILE A 166 5.75 -12.67 -8.90
C ILE A 166 4.61 -11.65 -9.03
N LEU A 167 4.11 -11.13 -7.91
CA LEU A 167 2.95 -10.23 -7.86
C LEU A 167 3.22 -8.91 -8.60
N LYS A 168 4.43 -8.35 -8.51
CA LYS A 168 4.74 -7.07 -9.18
C LYS A 168 4.72 -7.14 -10.71
N ARG A 169 4.77 -8.35 -11.29
CA ARG A 169 4.66 -8.57 -12.75
C ARG A 169 3.21 -8.62 -13.24
N MET A 170 2.23 -8.71 -12.33
CA MET A 170 0.83 -8.80 -12.70
C MET A 170 0.26 -7.40 -12.94
N TYR A 171 -0.28 -7.15 -14.14
CA TYR A 171 -0.86 -5.85 -14.51
C TYR A 171 -1.93 -5.35 -13.53
N ALA A 172 -2.82 -6.25 -13.07
CA ALA A 172 -3.85 -5.92 -12.09
C ALA A 172 -3.27 -5.43 -10.75
N VAL A 173 -2.10 -5.95 -10.36
CA VAL A 173 -1.42 -5.58 -9.11
C VAL A 173 -0.67 -4.26 -9.27
N GLN A 174 -0.11 -3.96 -10.45
CA GLN A 174 0.59 -2.71 -10.70
C GLN A 174 -0.32 -1.48 -10.49
N GLY A 175 -1.51 -1.48 -11.10
CA GLY A 175 -2.48 -0.39 -10.90
C GLY A 175 -2.97 -0.27 -9.45
N PHE A 176 -2.98 -1.37 -8.70
CA PHE A 176 -3.27 -1.35 -7.27
C PHE A 176 -2.12 -0.74 -6.43
N ILE A 177 -0.87 -1.11 -6.72
CA ILE A 177 0.33 -0.57 -6.06
C ILE A 177 0.44 0.94 -6.29
N GLU A 178 0.14 1.42 -7.50
CA GLU A 178 0.15 2.85 -7.81
C GLU A 178 -0.83 3.61 -6.90
N ARG A 179 -2.08 3.14 -6.82
CA ARG A 179 -3.11 3.73 -5.94
C ARG A 179 -2.71 3.70 -4.46
N LEU A 180 -2.02 2.65 -4.01
CA LEU A 180 -1.50 2.56 -2.63
C LEU A 180 -0.41 3.58 -2.33
N ASN A 181 0.37 3.97 -3.35
CA ASN A 181 1.51 4.87 -3.21
C ASN A 181 1.17 6.33 -3.53
N GLU A 182 -0.06 6.62 -3.96
CA GLU A 182 -0.51 8.00 -4.11
C GLU A 182 -0.43 8.79 -2.78
N PRO A 183 0.03 10.04 -2.84
CA PRO A 183 0.15 10.89 -1.66
C PRO A 183 -1.24 11.17 -1.07
N MET A 184 -1.38 10.97 0.24
CA MET A 184 -2.64 11.22 0.95
C MET A 184 -3.06 12.70 0.92
N PHE A 185 -2.17 13.63 0.65
CA PHE A 185 -2.55 15.02 0.49
C PHE A 185 -2.12 15.47 -0.90
N VAL A 186 -3.10 15.58 -1.80
CA VAL A 186 -2.96 16.48 -2.94
C VAL A 186 -2.84 17.87 -2.31
N LYS A 187 -1.69 18.55 -2.49
CA LYS A 187 -1.63 19.98 -2.18
C LYS A 187 -2.79 20.60 -2.91
N LYS A 188 -3.70 21.27 -2.19
CA LYS A 188 -4.70 22.12 -2.83
C LYS A 188 -3.86 23.13 -3.62
N HIS A 189 -3.76 22.95 -4.93
CA HIS A 189 -3.31 24.04 -5.78
C HIS A 189 -4.32 25.14 -5.53
N ASP A 190 -3.84 26.33 -5.25
CA ASP A 190 -4.65 27.51 -4.99
C ASP A 190 -5.84 27.51 -5.96
N GLU A 191 -7.06 27.48 -5.43
CA GLU A 191 -8.24 27.97 -6.15
C GLU A 191 -8.02 29.48 -6.31
N ALA A 192 -7.07 29.85 -7.17
CA ALA A 192 -7.07 31.13 -7.82
C ALA A 192 -8.16 31.03 -8.89
N THR A 193 -9.31 31.58 -8.54
CA THR A 193 -10.28 32.20 -9.43
C THR A 193 -9.77 32.34 -10.87
N ASP A 194 -10.22 31.46 -11.75
CA ASP A 194 -10.29 31.76 -13.18
C ASP A 194 -11.67 32.39 -13.43
N ASP A 195 -11.84 33.61 -12.93
CA ASP A 195 -13.00 34.47 -13.19
C ASP A 195 -12.70 35.40 -14.38
N ASN A 196 -11.86 34.97 -15.33
CA ASN A 196 -11.58 35.70 -16.58
C ASN A 196 -12.09 34.96 -17.82
N GLU A 197 -13.28 34.37 -17.73
CA GLU A 197 -14.16 34.33 -18.91
C GLU A 197 -14.78 35.72 -19.07
N GLN A 198 -14.21 36.52 -19.98
CA GLN A 198 -14.91 37.69 -20.48
C GLN A 198 -16.26 37.25 -21.06
N PRO A 199 -17.37 37.96 -20.77
CA PRO A 199 -18.66 37.57 -21.32
C PRO A 199 -18.62 37.73 -22.84
N GLU A 200 -18.88 36.65 -23.57
CA GLU A 200 -19.22 36.72 -24.99
C GLU A 200 -20.34 37.76 -25.15
N SER A 201 -20.02 38.85 -25.82
CA SER A 201 -21.01 39.86 -26.21
C SER A 201 -22.02 39.20 -27.13
N ILE A 202 -23.26 39.10 -26.64
CA ILE A 202 -24.45 38.81 -27.43
C ILE A 202 -24.51 39.86 -28.54
N VAL A 203 -24.20 39.46 -29.78
CA VAL A 203 -24.53 40.26 -30.97
C VAL A 203 -26.02 40.06 -31.22
N ASP A 204 -26.79 41.04 -30.76
CA ASP A 204 -28.20 41.22 -31.08
C ASP A 204 -28.33 41.64 -32.55
N THR A 205 -28.60 40.70 -33.45
CA THR A 205 -29.12 41.02 -34.79
C THR A 205 -30.64 41.06 -34.72
N GLY A 206 -31.17 42.15 -34.17
CA GLY A 206 -32.57 42.54 -34.30
C GLY A 206 -32.89 43.06 -35.71
N ASN A 207 -33.56 42.22 -36.49
CA ASN A 207 -34.70 42.45 -37.39
C ASN A 207 -34.86 43.80 -38.16
N THR A 208 -34.98 43.69 -39.49
CA THR A 208 -35.73 44.51 -40.49
C THR A 208 -35.28 43.98 -41.88
N ASP A 209 -36.06 43.53 -42.85
CA ASP A 209 -37.36 43.94 -43.39
C ASP A 209 -37.90 42.80 -44.28
N GLU A 210 -39.18 42.43 -44.15
CA GLU A 210 -40.25 42.72 -45.12
C GLU A 210 -40.40 41.77 -46.33
N ASN A 211 -41.63 41.26 -46.43
CA ASN A 211 -42.42 41.18 -47.66
C ASN A 211 -42.13 40.07 -48.70
N ASN A 212 -42.97 39.03 -48.57
CA ASN A 212 -44.09 38.75 -49.49
C ASN A 212 -43.91 37.69 -50.60
N ALA A 213 -44.93 36.82 -50.63
CA ALA A 213 -45.56 36.17 -51.79
C ALA A 213 -44.94 34.92 -52.46
N GLU A 214 -45.81 33.89 -52.49
CA GLU A 214 -46.08 32.96 -53.60
C GLU A 214 -45.13 31.77 -53.88
N GLN A 215 -45.61 30.58 -53.48
CA GLN A 215 -45.65 29.38 -54.36
C GLN A 215 -46.70 29.62 -55.47
N PRO A 216 -46.71 28.93 -56.65
CA PRO A 216 -46.25 27.55 -56.88
C PRO A 216 -45.65 27.24 -58.30
N ASP A 217 -45.43 25.94 -58.55
CA ASP A 217 -45.52 25.21 -59.85
C ASP A 217 -44.28 24.93 -60.75
N ALA A 218 -43.95 23.63 -60.77
CA ALA A 218 -43.90 22.71 -61.93
C ALA A 218 -42.77 22.76 -63.00
N LYS A 219 -42.24 21.55 -63.26
CA LYS A 219 -41.62 21.01 -64.50
C LYS A 219 -40.25 21.64 -64.88
N SER A 220 -39.32 20.99 -65.56
CA SER A 220 -39.12 19.64 -66.13
C SER A 220 -37.61 19.53 -66.48
N ASP A 221 -37.19 18.32 -66.86
CA ASP A 221 -36.06 18.03 -67.77
C ASP A 221 -34.64 17.81 -67.19
N ASN A 222 -34.32 16.51 -67.09
CA ASN A 222 -33.09 15.80 -67.51
C ASN A 222 -32.58 16.33 -68.90
N PRO A 223 -31.36 16.04 -69.43
CA PRO A 223 -30.42 15.01 -69.03
C PRO A 223 -28.90 15.31 -69.14
N SER A 224 -28.13 14.36 -68.58
CA SER A 224 -26.82 13.83 -69.04
C SER A 224 -25.72 14.78 -69.54
N ASP A 225 -24.53 14.70 -68.95
CA ASP A 225 -23.33 14.44 -69.74
C ASP A 225 -22.16 13.92 -68.88
N LYS A 226 -21.79 12.66 -69.21
CA LYS A 226 -20.48 11.97 -69.18
C LYS A 226 -19.71 11.78 -67.88
#